data_AF-A0A373NRY5-F1
#
_entry.id   AF-A0A373NRY5-F1
#
_cell.length_a   1.000
_cell.length_b   1.000
_cell.length_c   1.000
_cell.angle_alpha   90.00
_cell.angle_beta   90.00
_cell.angle_gamma   90.00
#
_symmetry.space_group_name_H-M   'P 1'
#
loop_
_entity.id
_entity.type
_entity.pdbx_description
1 polymer ?
#
loop_
_entity_poly.entity_id
_entity_poly.type
_entity_poly.pdbx_seq_one_letter_code
_entity_poly.pdbx_strand_id
1 'polypeptide(L)'
;MYEEYAAGTLPLDTYKQKKQECDRRISEVQEQIEQSQAEESAESVVPGTVRAAAEQAENFLHGTRLTAGMVSAFIENVFVHDGGRIVVRFKYERSIQDTVKALHTN
;
A
#
# COMPACT_ATOMS: atom_id res chain seq x y z
N MET A 1 37.62 -20.50 3.39
CA MET A 1 38.86 -19.75 3.10
C MET A 1 39.84 -19.74 4.27
N TYR A 2 39.45 -19.25 5.46
CA TYR A 2 40.34 -19.27 6.64
C TYR A 2 40.60 -20.69 7.16
N GLU A 3 39.57 -21.54 7.17
CA GLU A 3 39.66 -22.93 7.64
C GLU A 3 40.55 -23.82 6.75
N GLU A 4 40.59 -23.59 5.44
CA GLU A 4 41.46 -24.32 4.49
C GLU A 4 42.94 -23.91 4.59
N TYR A 5 43.20 -22.66 4.94
CA TYR A 5 44.56 -22.20 5.26
C TYR A 5 45.04 -22.81 6.58
N ALA A 6 44.19 -22.84 7.61
CA ALA A 6 44.50 -23.45 8.90
C ALA A 6 44.72 -24.98 8.80
N ALA A 7 44.06 -25.65 7.85
CA ALA A 7 44.25 -27.06 7.53
C ALA A 7 45.49 -27.36 6.67
N GLY A 8 46.24 -26.33 6.24
CA GLY A 8 47.47 -26.48 5.44
C GLY A 8 47.25 -26.85 3.97
N THR A 9 46.00 -26.98 3.52
CA THR A 9 45.61 -27.33 2.15
C THR A 9 45.60 -26.14 1.19
N LEU A 10 45.71 -24.91 1.72
CA LEU A 10 45.79 -23.69 0.92
C LEU A 10 47.13 -22.95 1.18
N PRO A 11 47.97 -22.73 0.15
CA PRO A 11 49.20 -21.94 0.29
C PRO A 11 48.92 -20.50 0.77
N LEU A 12 49.84 -19.94 1.56
CA LEU A 12 49.71 -18.59 2.13
C LEU A 12 49.53 -17.50 1.07
N ASP A 13 50.23 -17.61 -0.06
CA ASP A 13 50.14 -16.63 -1.14
C ASP A 13 48.77 -16.65 -1.82
N THR A 14 48.21 -17.84 -2.00
CA THR A 14 46.84 -18.03 -2.53
C THR A 14 45.80 -17.47 -1.56
N TYR A 15 46.00 -17.61 -0.25
CA TYR A 15 45.12 -17.00 0.76
C TYR A 15 45.17 -15.47 0.71
N LYS A 16 46.37 -14.88 0.68
CA LYS A 16 46.54 -13.41 0.59
C LYS A 16 45.88 -12.83 -0.66
N GLN A 17 46.07 -13.50 -1.81
CA GLN A 17 45.48 -13.07 -3.08
C GLN A 17 43.95 -13.14 -3.04
N LYS A 18 43.38 -14.25 -2.53
CA LYS A 18 41.92 -14.39 -2.37
C LYS A 18 41.34 -13.41 -1.36
N LYS A 19 42.05 -13.11 -0.26
CA LYS A 19 41.65 -12.09 0.71
C LYS A 19 41.59 -10.71 0.07
N GLN A 20 42.62 -10.33 -0.67
CA GLN A 20 42.69 -9.04 -1.36
C GLN A 20 41.58 -8.89 -2.41
N GLU A 21 41.25 -9.96 -3.13
CA GLU A 21 40.14 -9.97 -4.07
C GLU A 21 38.77 -9.85 -3.36
N CYS A 22 38.60 -10.49 -2.20
CA CYS A 22 37.42 -10.27 -1.37
C CYS A 22 37.31 -8.82 -0.91
N ASP A 23 38.40 -8.23 -0.41
CA ASP A 23 38.43 -6.83 0.03
C ASP A 23 38.08 -5.89 -1.13
N ARG A 24 38.59 -6.16 -2.35
CA ARG A 24 38.25 -5.40 -3.57
C ARG A 24 36.76 -5.49 -3.91
N ARG A 25 36.20 -6.70 -3.91
CA ARG A 25 34.78 -6.93 -4.21
C ARG A 25 33.85 -6.32 -3.15
N ILE A 26 34.27 -6.30 -1.89
CA ILE A 26 33.51 -5.64 -0.81
C ILE A 26 33.44 -4.14 -1.08
N SER A 27 34.55 -3.50 -1.45
CA SER A 27 34.56 -2.07 -1.78
C SER A 27 33.67 -1.74 -2.98
N GLU A 28 33.73 -2.54 -4.06
CA GLU A 28 32.87 -2.34 -5.23
C GLU A 28 31.38 -2.48 -4.93
N VAL A 29 31.01 -3.42 -4.05
CA VAL A 29 29.61 -3.62 -3.64
C VAL A 29 29.16 -2.48 -2.73
N GLN A 30 30.02 -2.01 -1.81
CA GLN A 30 29.70 -0.88 -0.93
C GLN A 30 29.46 0.40 -1.73
N GLU A 31 30.30 0.68 -2.74
CA GLU A 31 30.13 1.83 -3.64
C GLU A 31 28.83 1.72 -4.45
N GLN A 32 28.50 0.54 -4.96
CA GLN A 32 27.23 0.29 -5.64
C GLN A 32 26.02 0.48 -4.72
N ILE A 33 26.11 0.06 -3.45
CA ILE A 33 25.04 0.27 -2.47
C ILE A 33 24.87 1.76 -2.19
N GLU A 34 25.94 2.51 -1.99
CA GLU A 34 25.88 3.96 -1.76
C GLU A 34 25.30 4.70 -2.97
N GLN A 35 25.71 4.32 -4.18
CA GLN A 35 25.15 4.87 -5.42
C GLN A 35 23.65 4.54 -5.55
N SER A 36 23.28 3.27 -5.36
CA SER A 36 21.87 2.85 -5.41
C SER A 36 21.04 3.48 -4.31
N GLN A 37 21.55 3.69 -3.10
CA GLN A 37 20.85 4.40 -2.03
C GLN A 37 20.69 5.88 -2.32
N ALA A 38 21.68 6.52 -2.95
CA ALA A 38 21.58 7.91 -3.38
C ALA A 38 20.54 8.08 -4.51
N GLU A 39 20.49 7.14 -5.44
CA GLU A 39 19.51 7.09 -6.54
C GLU A 39 18.09 6.73 -6.02
N GLU A 40 17.97 5.72 -5.15
CA GLU A 40 16.70 5.34 -4.50
C GLU A 40 16.19 6.43 -3.56
N SER A 41 17.05 7.14 -2.84
CA SER A 41 16.63 8.28 -2.01
C SER A 41 16.13 9.48 -2.84
N ALA A 42 16.52 9.58 -4.11
CA ALA A 42 16.02 10.60 -5.03
C ALA A 42 14.67 10.19 -5.68
N GLU A 43 14.42 8.89 -5.84
CA GLU A 43 13.24 8.35 -6.53
C GLU A 43 12.14 7.82 -5.58
N SER A 44 12.49 7.44 -4.35
CA SER A 44 11.59 6.91 -3.29
C SER A 44 10.80 7.99 -2.54
N VAL A 45 10.56 9.13 -3.20
CA VAL A 45 9.42 9.96 -2.82
C VAL A 45 8.23 9.35 -3.53
N VAL A 46 7.53 8.40 -2.89
CA VAL A 46 6.20 7.98 -3.34
C VAL A 46 5.43 9.29 -3.59
N PRO A 47 5.11 9.62 -4.86
CA PRO A 47 4.56 10.93 -5.17
C PRO A 47 3.28 11.06 -4.34
N GLY A 48 3.13 12.18 -3.63
CA GLY A 48 1.97 12.38 -2.73
C GLY A 48 0.63 12.12 -3.43
N THR A 49 0.60 12.21 -4.76
CA THR A 49 -0.52 11.85 -5.63
C THR A 49 -0.87 10.35 -5.62
N VAL A 50 0.11 9.45 -5.56
CA VAL A 50 -0.11 7.99 -5.50
C VAL A 50 -0.61 7.58 -4.13
N ARG A 51 -0.08 8.18 -3.06
CA ARG A 51 -0.57 7.97 -1.69
C ARG A 51 -2.00 8.50 -1.52
N ALA A 52 -2.28 9.71 -2.02
CA ALA A 52 -3.62 10.28 -2.01
C ALA A 52 -4.60 9.45 -2.86
N ALA A 53 -4.16 8.92 -4.01
CA ALA A 53 -5.00 8.04 -4.83
C ALA A 53 -5.30 6.71 -4.13
N ALA A 54 -4.33 6.12 -3.42
CA ALA A 54 -4.54 4.91 -2.63
C ALA A 54 -5.48 5.15 -1.45
N GLU A 55 -5.31 6.26 -0.71
CA GLU A 55 -6.22 6.66 0.37
C GLU A 55 -7.63 6.98 -0.16
N GLN A 56 -7.75 7.58 -1.34
CA GLN A 56 -9.04 7.86 -1.97
C GLN A 56 -9.74 6.57 -2.44
N ALA A 57 -8.97 5.61 -2.98
CA ALA A 57 -9.48 4.29 -3.36
C ALA A 57 -9.89 3.46 -2.13
N GLU A 58 -9.12 3.48 -1.05
CA GLU A 58 -9.49 2.89 0.24
C GLU A 58 -10.77 3.49 0.81
N ASN A 59 -10.91 4.82 0.80
CA ASN A 59 -12.14 5.50 1.18
C ASN A 59 -13.33 5.16 0.26
N PHE A 60 -13.09 4.81 -1.00
CA PHE A 60 -14.13 4.38 -1.93
C PHE A 60 -14.55 2.92 -1.71
N LEU A 61 -13.60 2.04 -1.36
CA LEU A 61 -13.82 0.61 -1.16
C LEU A 61 -14.34 0.25 0.25
N HIS A 62 -13.88 0.98 1.28
CA HIS A 62 -14.18 0.72 2.69
C HIS A 62 -14.97 1.86 3.37
N GLY A 63 -15.39 2.87 2.61
CA GLY A 63 -15.96 4.10 3.13
C GLY A 63 -17.26 3.92 3.92
N THR A 64 -17.19 4.14 5.24
CA THR A 64 -18.34 4.45 6.11
C THR A 64 -18.95 5.83 5.83
N ARG A 65 -18.54 6.49 4.73
CA ARG A 65 -18.90 7.86 4.34
C ARG A 65 -19.52 7.87 2.95
N LEU A 66 -20.66 8.54 2.82
CA LEU A 66 -21.32 8.75 1.54
C LEU A 66 -20.67 9.94 0.81
N THR A 67 -20.37 9.78 -0.48
CA THR A 67 -19.94 10.90 -1.33
C THR A 67 -21.11 11.84 -1.62
N ALA A 68 -20.83 13.11 -1.93
CA ALA A 68 -21.88 14.08 -2.30
C ALA A 68 -22.73 13.61 -3.48
N GLY A 69 -22.12 12.91 -4.44
CA GLY A 69 -22.83 12.28 -5.56
C GLY A 69 -23.79 11.19 -5.11
N MET A 70 -23.37 10.32 -4.19
CA MET A 70 -24.23 9.28 -3.61
C MET A 70 -25.39 9.88 -2.80
N VAL A 71 -25.12 10.92 -2.00
CA VAL A 71 -26.17 11.65 -1.25
C VAL A 71 -27.21 12.22 -2.22
N SER A 72 -26.77 12.90 -3.28
CA SER A 72 -27.67 13.48 -4.28
C SER A 72 -28.48 12.42 -5.04
N ALA A 73 -27.87 11.27 -5.36
CA ALA A 73 -28.53 10.20 -6.10
C ALA A 73 -29.58 9.47 -5.26
N PHE A 74 -29.30 9.19 -3.99
CA PHE A 74 -30.10 8.25 -3.20
C PHE A 74 -30.96 8.89 -2.09
N ILE A 75 -30.58 10.05 -1.54
CA ILE A 75 -31.26 10.66 -0.40
C ILE A 75 -32.30 11.68 -0.87
N GLU A 76 -33.53 11.52 -0.40
CA GLU A 76 -34.63 12.46 -0.66
C GLU A 76 -34.66 13.58 0.39
N ASN A 77 -34.60 13.21 1.67
CA ASN A 77 -34.64 14.16 2.79
C ASN A 77 -33.84 13.64 3.99
N VAL A 78 -33.36 14.56 4.83
CA VAL A 78 -32.74 14.26 6.13
C VAL A 78 -33.47 15.06 7.20
N PHE A 79 -33.99 14.37 8.21
CA PHE A 79 -34.69 14.97 9.34
C PHE A 79 -33.83 14.85 10.60
N VAL A 80 -33.74 15.94 11.36
CA VAL A 80 -33.06 15.99 12.65
C VAL A 80 -34.10 16.26 13.72
N HIS A 81 -34.24 15.36 14.68
CA HIS A 81 -35.17 15.47 15.79
C HIS A 81 -34.46 15.88 17.09
N ASP A 82 -35.25 16.40 18.02
CA ASP A 82 -34.79 16.66 19.39
C ASP A 82 -34.19 15.39 20.02
N GLY A 83 -33.06 15.53 20.69
CA GLY A 83 -32.28 14.41 21.23
C GLY A 83 -31.27 13.79 20.24
N GLY A 84 -31.01 14.44 19.09
CA GLY A 84 -29.93 14.04 18.18
C GLY A 84 -30.26 12.85 17.27
N ARG A 85 -31.53 12.43 17.21
CA ARG A 85 -31.97 11.37 16.30
C ARG A 85 -32.01 11.90 14.87
N ILE A 86 -31.30 11.23 13.97
CA ILE A 86 -31.28 11.53 12.54
C ILE A 86 -32.09 10.47 11.80
N VAL A 87 -33.02 10.91 10.94
CA VAL A 87 -33.82 10.03 10.08
C VAL A 87 -33.56 10.43 8.63
N VAL A 88 -33.09 9.48 7.81
CA VAL A 88 -32.83 9.68 6.39
C VAL A 88 -33.94 9.01 5.59
N ARG A 89 -34.54 9.75 4.66
CA ARG A 89 -35.55 9.23 3.71
C ARG A 89 -34.89 9.03 2.35
N PHE A 90 -34.94 7.80 1.84
CA PHE A 90 -34.35 7.45 0.54
C PHE A 90 -35.35 7.57 -0.61
N LYS A 91 -34.90 8.03 -1.78
CA LYS A 91 -35.75 8.32 -2.95
C LYS A 91 -36.50 7.10 -3.49
N TYR A 92 -35.89 5.93 -3.44
CA TYR A 92 -36.38 4.71 -4.10
C TYR A 92 -36.80 3.62 -3.12
N GLU A 93 -36.89 3.93 -1.83
CA GLU A 93 -37.13 2.94 -0.77
C GLU A 93 -38.40 2.11 -1.00
N ARG A 94 -39.52 2.78 -1.30
CA ARG A 94 -40.79 2.09 -1.59
C ARG A 94 -40.72 1.26 -2.86
N SER A 95 -40.16 1.84 -3.94
CA SER A 95 -40.04 1.14 -5.23
C SER A 95 -39.21 -0.15 -5.09
N ILE A 96 -38.10 -0.11 -4.36
CA ILE A 96 -37.27 -1.29 -4.11
C ILE A 96 -38.04 -2.31 -3.26
N GLN A 97 -38.69 -1.87 -2.18
CA GLN A 97 -39.48 -2.76 -1.32
C GLN A 97 -40.61 -3.43 -2.09
N ASP A 98 -41.29 -2.70 -2.97
CA ASP A 98 -42.39 -3.22 -3.79
C ASP A 98 -41.88 -4.22 -4.83
N THR A 99 -40.75 -3.93 -5.49
CA THR A 99 -40.09 -4.89 -6.40
C THR A 99 -39.65 -6.15 -5.66
N VAL A 100 -39.06 -6.03 -4.48
CA VAL A 100 -38.62 -7.19 -3.67
C VAL A 100 -39.81 -8.04 -3.22
N LYS A 101 -40.93 -7.42 -2.81
CA LYS A 101 -42.16 -8.17 -2.47
C LYS A 101 -42.73 -8.90 -3.68
N ALA A 102 -42.75 -8.26 -4.85
CA ALA A 102 -43.22 -8.87 -6.08
C ALA A 102 -42.36 -10.07 -6.51
N LEU A 103 -41.04 -10.03 -6.27
CA LEU A 103 -40.13 -11.14 -6.57
C LEU A 103 -40.31 -12.34 -5.63
N HIS A 104 -40.69 -12.13 -4.37
CA HIS A 104 -40.89 -13.21 -3.40
C HIS A 104 -42.31 -13.82 -3.39
N THR A 105 -43.24 -13.25 -4.14
CA THR A 105 -44.64 -13.72 -4.21
C THR A 105 -44.91 -14.57 -5.46
N ASN A 106 -43.89 -14.89 -6.26
CA ASN A 106 -43.95 -15.86 -7.38
C ASN A 106 -43.45 -17.24 -6.96
#